data_AF-A0A2W7AIS1-F1
#
_entry.id   AF-A0A2W7AIS1-F1
#
_cell.length_a   1.000
_cell.length_b   1.000
_cell.length_c   1.000
_cell.angle_alpha   90.00
_cell.angle_beta   90.00
_cell.angle_gamma   90.00
#
_symmetry.space_group_name_H-M   'P 1'
#
loop_
_entity.id
_entity.type
_entity.pdbx_description
1 polymer ?
#
loop_
_entity_poly.entity_id
_entity_poly.type
_entity_poly.pdbx_seq_one_letter_code
_entity_poly.pdbx_strand_id
1 'polypeptide(L)'
;MNSFIPPDLAVAPNPFGLASSLMLKTIPIDAFTSFELWMPIERSVLIPEEARLLMDDRPRLEEICGKLTWLFGATVYAHDSICSQEQYYDWRNLINSMRQAEMQFDAIAVKYHPQAILPTNSEDGMPDAWTVRPSTWQSFFLQLNQSDRGYSVKTLPFHLSIAYGQPTTKAISPATVGMRYA
;
A
#
# COMPACT_ATOMS: atom_id res chain seq x y z
N MET A 1 14.67 -1.81 -22.86
CA MET A 1 13.22 -1.76 -22.55
C MET A 1 13.03 -0.71 -21.46
N ASN A 2 12.17 0.29 -21.69
CA ASN A 2 11.83 1.28 -20.66
C ASN A 2 10.70 0.69 -19.79
N SER A 3 11.06 0.15 -18.62
CA SER A 3 10.08 -0.31 -17.63
C SER A 3 9.58 0.88 -16.79
N PHE A 4 8.31 0.84 -16.36
CA PHE A 4 7.74 1.89 -15.50
C PHE A 4 8.49 1.99 -14.16
N ILE A 5 8.77 0.84 -13.55
CA ILE A 5 9.76 0.68 -12.47
C ILE A 5 11.04 0.13 -13.10
N PRO A 6 12.10 0.94 -13.23
CA PRO A 6 13.40 0.50 -13.72
C PRO A 6 13.97 -0.70 -12.93
N PRO A 7 14.75 -1.60 -13.57
CA PRO A 7 15.28 -2.80 -12.91
C PRO A 7 16.12 -2.54 -11.66
N ASP A 8 16.83 -1.42 -11.61
CA ASP A 8 17.62 -0.95 -10.47
C ASP A 8 16.76 -0.54 -9.26
N LEU A 9 15.50 -0.16 -9.49
CA LEU A 9 14.52 0.05 -8.43
C LEU A 9 13.74 -1.22 -8.09
N ALA A 10 13.66 -2.20 -9.00
CA ALA A 10 12.78 -3.36 -8.83
C ALA A 10 13.28 -4.36 -7.79
N VAL A 11 14.59 -4.47 -7.57
CA VAL A 11 15.17 -5.47 -6.67
C VAL A 11 15.45 -4.85 -5.29
N ALA A 12 15.11 -5.56 -4.22
CA ALA A 12 15.39 -5.10 -2.86
C ALA A 12 16.90 -5.21 -2.55
N PRO A 13 17.46 -4.31 -1.73
CA PRO A 13 18.84 -4.43 -1.29
C PRO A 13 19.06 -5.73 -0.53
N ASN A 14 20.24 -6.33 -0.72
CA ASN A 14 20.60 -7.55 0.00
C ASN A 14 20.92 -7.22 1.46
N PRO A 15 20.38 -7.98 2.43
CA PRO A 15 20.77 -7.83 3.82
C PRO A 15 22.24 -8.22 4.04
N PHE A 16 22.90 -7.57 4.99
CA PHE A 16 24.20 -8.00 5.48
C PHE A 16 24.00 -9.22 6.40
N GLY A 17 23.84 -10.41 5.79
CA GLY A 17 23.61 -11.66 6.49
C GLY A 17 22.15 -12.10 6.51
N LEU A 18 21.75 -12.85 7.54
CA LEU A 18 20.38 -13.35 7.67
C LEU A 18 19.46 -12.26 8.21
N ALA A 19 18.39 -11.96 7.47
CA ALA A 19 17.33 -11.05 7.91
C ALA A 19 16.20 -11.85 8.57
N SER A 20 16.40 -12.29 9.82
CA SER A 20 15.47 -13.18 10.53
C SER A 20 14.20 -12.49 11.02
N SER A 21 14.22 -11.16 11.17
CA SER A 21 13.08 -10.35 11.61
C SER A 21 12.36 -9.65 10.46
N LEU A 22 12.84 -9.86 9.23
CA LEU A 22 12.29 -9.28 8.01
C LEU A 22 11.78 -10.38 7.08
N MET A 23 10.83 -10.01 6.22
CA MET A 23 10.30 -10.86 5.17
C MET A 23 10.42 -10.12 3.84
N LEU A 24 11.07 -10.75 2.86
CA LEU A 24 11.08 -10.24 1.48
C LEU A 24 9.69 -10.43 0.87
N LYS A 25 9.15 -9.36 0.28
CA LYS A 25 7.87 -9.35 -0.41
C LYS A 25 8.07 -8.87 -1.84
N THR A 26 7.37 -9.52 -2.76
CA THR A 26 7.24 -9.08 -4.15
C THR A 26 5.88 -8.41 -4.33
N ILE A 27 5.89 -7.15 -4.75
CA ILE A 27 4.71 -6.30 -4.93
C ILE A 27 4.47 -6.12 -6.43
N PRO A 28 3.35 -6.61 -6.97
CA PRO A 28 3.06 -6.46 -8.39
C PRO A 28 2.77 -5.00 -8.74
N ILE A 29 3.21 -4.56 -9.91
CA ILE A 29 2.89 -3.25 -10.51
C ILE A 29 1.87 -3.46 -11.64
N ASP A 30 2.13 -4.45 -12.49
CA ASP A 30 1.23 -4.91 -13.54
C ASP A 30 1.40 -6.42 -13.78
N ALA A 31 0.91 -6.93 -14.92
CA ALA A 31 0.99 -8.36 -15.25
C ALA A 31 2.42 -8.87 -15.50
N PHE A 32 3.39 -7.99 -15.74
CA PHE A 32 4.75 -8.33 -16.16
C PHE A 32 5.83 -7.75 -15.24
N THR A 33 5.48 -6.78 -14.40
CA THR A 33 6.43 -6.05 -13.57
C THR A 33 6.02 -6.09 -12.10
N SER A 34 7.04 -6.11 -11.24
CA SER A 34 6.90 -6.08 -9.80
C SER A 34 8.16 -5.46 -9.20
N PHE A 35 8.09 -5.10 -7.92
CA PHE A 35 9.27 -4.71 -7.15
C PHE A 35 9.32 -5.46 -5.83
N GLU A 36 10.51 -5.60 -5.28
CA GLU A 36 10.74 -6.24 -4.01
C GLU A 36 10.95 -5.21 -2.90
N LEU A 37 10.54 -5.58 -1.69
CA LEU A 37 10.88 -4.84 -0.46
C LEU A 37 11.02 -5.79 0.72
N TRP A 38 11.82 -5.39 1.70
CA TRP A 38 11.84 -6.02 3.02
C TRP A 38 10.76 -5.41 3.91
N MET A 39 9.97 -6.25 4.57
CA MET A 39 8.97 -5.83 5.55
C MET A 39 9.27 -6.45 6.91
N PRO A 40 9.15 -5.69 8.02
CA PRO A 40 9.20 -6.26 9.36
C PRO A 40 8.13 -7.34 9.55
N ILE A 41 8.52 -8.45 10.17
CA ILE A 41 7.58 -9.44 10.68
C ILE A 41 6.81 -8.80 11.86
N GLU A 42 5.52 -9.11 11.98
CA GLU A 42 4.69 -8.47 13.02
C GLU A 42 5.28 -8.72 14.42
N ARG A 43 5.42 -7.64 15.20
CA ARG A 43 5.95 -7.66 16.58
C ARG A 43 7.41 -8.12 16.70
N SER A 44 8.17 -8.18 15.60
CA SER A 44 9.60 -8.44 15.67
C SER A 44 10.37 -7.24 16.20
N VAL A 45 11.52 -7.50 16.81
CA VAL A 45 12.51 -6.50 17.18
C VAL A 45 13.66 -6.65 16.19
N LEU A 46 13.98 -5.58 15.48
CA LEU A 46 15.02 -5.61 14.45
C LEU A 46 16.40 -5.46 15.10
N ILE A 47 17.38 -6.19 14.59
CA ILE A 47 18.79 -5.88 14.90
C ILE A 47 19.22 -4.59 14.17
N PRO A 48 20.31 -3.92 14.57
CA PRO A 48 20.76 -2.68 13.94
C PRO A 48 20.97 -2.78 12.43
N GLU A 49 21.47 -3.92 11.94
CA GLU A 49 21.71 -4.16 10.52
C GLU A 49 20.40 -4.24 9.72
N GLU A 50 19.36 -4.86 10.28
CA GLU A 50 18.02 -4.93 9.69
C GLU A 50 17.33 -3.56 9.69
N ALA A 51 17.43 -2.83 10.81
CA ALA A 51 16.88 -1.48 10.90
C ALA A 51 17.54 -0.55 9.86
N ARG A 52 18.87 -0.62 9.75
CA ARG A 52 19.63 0.15 8.77
C ARG A 52 19.27 -0.23 7.34
N LEU A 53 19.08 -1.52 7.04
CA LEU A 53 18.63 -1.96 5.73
C LEU A 53 17.33 -1.27 5.31
N LEU A 54 16.34 -1.18 6.21
CA LEU A 54 15.07 -0.52 5.93
C LEU A 54 15.20 1.00 5.78
N MET A 55 16.07 1.63 6.58
CA MET A 55 16.34 3.07 6.48
C MET A 55 17.05 3.44 5.19
N ASP A 56 18.06 2.66 4.81
CA ASP A 56 18.87 2.87 3.61
C ASP A 56 18.05 2.58 2.33
N ASP A 57 17.06 1.70 2.40
CA ASP A 57 16.13 1.39 1.29
C ASP A 57 15.01 2.42 1.10
N ARG A 58 14.76 3.28 2.10
CA ARG A 58 13.70 4.30 2.06
C ARG A 58 13.72 5.15 0.78
N PRO A 59 14.85 5.72 0.31
CA PRO A 59 14.85 6.56 -0.90
C PRO A 59 14.39 5.82 -2.16
N ARG A 60 14.74 4.53 -2.30
CA ARG A 60 14.28 3.69 -3.42
C ARG A 60 12.77 3.51 -3.37
N LEU A 61 12.23 3.22 -2.18
CA LEU A 61 10.78 3.06 -1.98
C LEU A 61 10.01 4.37 -2.16
N GLU A 62 10.57 5.51 -1.75
CA GLU A 62 9.99 6.83 -2.03
C GLU A 62 9.91 7.10 -3.53
N GLU A 63 10.93 6.72 -4.31
CA GLU A 63 10.91 6.88 -5.77
C GLU A 63 9.83 6.01 -6.43
N ILE A 64 9.71 4.74 -6.02
CA ILE A 64 8.67 3.82 -6.52
C ILE A 64 7.27 4.34 -6.16
N CYS A 65 7.05 4.70 -4.89
CA CYS A 65 5.79 5.27 -4.45
C CYS A 65 5.50 6.61 -5.15
N GLY A 66 6.53 7.40 -5.42
CA GLY A 66 6.43 8.65 -6.18
C GLY A 66 5.94 8.43 -7.60
N LYS A 67 6.50 7.46 -8.32
CA LYS A 67 6.06 7.08 -9.67
C LYS A 67 4.60 6.61 -9.66
N LEU A 68 4.24 5.71 -8.74
CA LEU A 68 2.87 5.22 -8.59
C LEU A 68 1.88 6.33 -8.25
N THR A 69 2.25 7.22 -7.33
CA THR A 69 1.45 8.38 -6.93
C THR A 69 1.25 9.34 -8.09
N TRP A 70 2.30 9.63 -8.86
CA TRP A 70 2.22 10.48 -10.04
C TRP A 70 1.27 9.92 -11.09
N LEU A 71 1.28 8.61 -11.30
CA LEU A 71 0.46 7.97 -12.33
C LEU A 71 -1.02 7.82 -11.91
N PHE A 72 -1.28 7.42 -10.66
CA PHE A 72 -2.63 7.00 -10.23
C PHE A 72 -3.29 7.97 -9.23
N GLY A 73 -2.52 8.87 -8.63
CA GLY A 73 -2.95 9.63 -7.48
C GLY A 73 -2.94 8.79 -6.20
N ALA A 74 -2.81 9.46 -5.06
CA ALA A 74 -2.85 8.86 -3.73
C ALA A 74 -3.91 9.52 -2.86
N THR A 75 -4.68 8.71 -2.14
CA THR A 75 -5.58 9.17 -1.09
C THR A 75 -4.94 8.91 0.27
N VAL A 76 -4.95 9.93 1.13
CA VAL A 76 -4.41 9.84 2.50
C VAL A 76 -5.51 9.38 3.45
N TYR A 77 -5.21 8.36 4.24
CA TYR A 77 -6.09 7.84 5.29
C TYR A 77 -5.45 8.02 6.66
N ALA A 78 -6.19 8.50 7.64
CA ALA A 78 -5.82 8.46 9.06
C ALA A 78 -6.87 7.65 9.83
N HIS A 79 -6.44 6.62 10.57
CA HIS A 79 -7.35 5.70 11.27
C HIS A 79 -8.52 5.22 10.37
N ASP A 80 -8.20 4.82 9.13
CA ASP A 80 -9.15 4.38 8.10
C ASP A 80 -10.18 5.42 7.61
N SER A 81 -10.03 6.67 8.04
CA SER A 81 -10.81 7.80 7.55
C SER A 81 -10.04 8.60 6.49
N ILE A 82 -10.72 9.00 5.42
CA ILE A 82 -10.13 9.81 4.35
C ILE A 82 -9.82 11.21 4.91
N CYS A 83 -8.54 11.61 4.87
CA CYS A 83 -8.10 12.93 5.34
C CYS A 83 -8.46 14.06 4.36
N SER A 84 -8.47 13.76 3.06
CA SER A 84 -8.79 14.72 2.00
C SER A 84 -9.53 14.01 0.87
N GLN A 85 -10.56 14.66 0.33
CA GLN A 85 -11.27 14.17 -0.85
C GLN A 85 -10.43 14.36 -2.13
N GLU A 86 -9.45 15.26 -2.11
CA GLU A 86 -8.54 15.47 -3.23
C GLU A 86 -7.41 14.44 -3.22
N GLN A 87 -7.12 13.89 -4.41
CA GLN A 87 -6.00 12.99 -4.61
C GLN A 87 -4.69 13.77 -4.75
N TYR A 88 -3.63 13.24 -4.13
CA TYR A 88 -2.29 13.76 -4.26
C TYR A 88 -1.60 13.10 -5.45
N TYR A 89 -1.06 13.91 -6.38
CA TYR A 89 -0.27 13.42 -7.52
C TYR A 89 1.23 13.71 -7.38
N ASP A 90 1.62 14.42 -6.32
CA ASP A 90 3.02 14.73 -6.02
C ASP A 90 3.40 14.19 -4.65
N TRP A 91 4.22 13.14 -4.66
CA TRP A 91 4.76 12.52 -3.46
C TRP A 91 5.60 13.47 -2.62
N ARG A 92 6.39 14.35 -3.24
CA ARG A 92 7.25 15.27 -2.49
C ARG A 92 6.43 16.27 -1.70
N ASN A 93 5.35 16.78 -2.29
CA ASN A 93 4.42 17.66 -1.59
C ASN A 93 3.79 16.94 -0.39
N LEU A 94 3.42 15.68 -0.55
CA LEU A 94 2.88 14.86 0.53
C LEU A 94 3.89 14.67 1.68
N ILE A 95 5.13 14.29 1.37
CA ILE A 95 6.20 14.12 2.37
C ILE A 95 6.54 15.45 3.05
N ASN A 96 6.52 16.57 2.32
CA ASN A 96 6.73 17.90 2.89
C ASN A 96 5.62 18.28 3.88
N SER A 97 4.36 18.01 3.54
CA SER A 97 3.22 18.23 4.45
C SER A 97 3.34 17.38 5.71
N MET A 98 3.75 16.11 5.59
CA MET A 98 4.03 15.25 6.75
C MET A 98 5.14 15.83 7.63
N ARG A 99 6.24 16.29 7.04
CA ARG A 99 7.36 16.90 7.76
C ARG A 99 6.94 18.19 8.48
N GLN A 100 6.11 19.03 7.85
CA GLN A 100 5.57 20.25 8.45
C GLN A 100 4.67 19.96 9.65
N ALA A 101 3.99 18.81 9.64
CA ALA A 101 3.20 18.32 10.77
C ALA A 101 4.03 17.52 11.79
N GLU A 102 5.37 17.66 11.76
CA GLU A 102 6.31 16.98 12.65
C GLU A 102 6.22 15.44 12.62
N MET A 103 5.67 14.87 11.54
CA MET A 103 5.61 13.43 11.34
C MET A 103 6.92 12.96 10.69
N GLN A 104 7.71 12.20 11.43
CA GLN A 104 8.92 11.57 10.93
C GLN A 104 8.76 10.07 10.79
N PHE A 105 9.34 9.51 9.74
CA PHE A 105 9.39 8.08 9.47
C PHE A 105 10.76 7.69 8.93
N ASP A 106 11.15 6.48 9.26
CA ASP A 106 12.48 5.93 8.99
C ASP A 106 12.44 4.95 7.82
N ALA A 107 11.30 4.27 7.60
CA ALA A 107 11.13 3.30 6.53
C ALA A 107 9.70 3.30 5.96
N ILE A 108 9.52 2.65 4.82
CA ILE A 108 8.23 2.51 4.14
C ILE A 108 7.91 1.01 4.00
N ALA A 109 6.67 0.65 4.28
CA ALA A 109 6.12 -0.66 3.95
C ALA A 109 5.04 -0.49 2.86
N VAL A 110 4.92 -1.46 1.95
CA VAL A 110 3.89 -1.45 0.91
C VAL A 110 3.13 -2.77 0.92
N LYS A 111 1.80 -2.70 0.88
CA LYS A 111 0.92 -3.86 0.69
C LYS A 111 0.12 -3.70 -0.59
N TYR A 112 0.07 -4.75 -1.40
CA TYR A 112 -0.80 -4.81 -2.57
C TYR A 112 -2.11 -5.52 -2.24
N HIS A 113 -3.21 -4.89 -2.59
CA HIS A 113 -4.54 -5.46 -2.56
C HIS A 113 -4.99 -5.67 -4.01
N PRO A 114 -5.21 -6.91 -4.46
CA PRO A 114 -5.70 -7.16 -5.81
C PRO A 114 -7.14 -6.66 -5.97
N GLN A 115 -7.54 -6.43 -7.23
CA GLN A 115 -8.94 -6.19 -7.58
C GLN A 115 -9.83 -7.27 -6.98
N ALA A 116 -10.93 -6.85 -6.35
CA ALA A 116 -11.89 -7.74 -5.71
C ALA A 116 -13.32 -7.40 -6.13
N ILE A 117 -14.16 -8.42 -6.24
CA ILE A 117 -15.61 -8.28 -6.42
C ILE A 117 -16.26 -8.67 -5.10
N LEU A 118 -16.92 -7.73 -4.45
CA LEU A 118 -17.45 -7.90 -3.10
C LEU A 118 -18.97 -7.68 -3.08
N PRO A 119 -19.74 -8.51 -2.34
CA PRO A 119 -21.15 -8.25 -2.12
C PRO A 119 -21.33 -7.03 -1.22
N THR A 120 -22.38 -6.26 -1.48
CA THR A 120 -22.89 -5.25 -0.55
C THR A 120 -24.07 -5.90 0.16
N ASN A 121 -23.86 -6.33 1.39
CA ASN A 121 -24.84 -7.14 2.12
C ASN A 121 -26.02 -6.27 2.57
N SER A 122 -27.23 -6.81 2.42
CA SER A 122 -28.41 -6.36 3.14
C SER A 122 -28.65 -7.24 4.37
N GLU A 123 -29.55 -6.79 5.24
CA GLU A 123 -29.90 -7.47 6.50
C GLU A 123 -30.43 -8.90 6.26
N ASP A 124 -30.91 -9.21 5.05
CA ASP A 124 -31.53 -10.50 4.69
C ASP A 124 -30.55 -11.58 4.19
N GLY A 125 -29.23 -11.30 4.21
CA GLY A 125 -28.18 -12.27 3.86
C GLY A 125 -28.00 -12.54 2.36
N MET A 126 -28.80 -11.89 1.49
CA MET A 126 -28.58 -11.84 0.05
C MET A 126 -27.91 -10.50 -0.32
N PRO A 127 -27.00 -10.46 -1.31
CA PRO A 127 -26.38 -9.21 -1.71
C PRO A 127 -27.37 -8.33 -2.49
N ASP A 128 -27.57 -7.09 -2.08
CA ASP A 128 -28.39 -6.12 -2.83
C ASP A 128 -27.62 -5.51 -4.01
N ALA A 129 -26.29 -5.54 -3.93
CA ALA A 129 -25.40 -5.02 -4.96
C ALA A 129 -24.06 -5.75 -4.97
N TRP A 130 -23.37 -5.67 -6.10
CA TRP A 130 -21.98 -6.08 -6.24
C TRP A 130 -21.09 -4.86 -6.47
N THR A 131 -19.98 -4.78 -5.74
CA THR A 131 -18.99 -3.73 -5.87
C THR A 131 -17.69 -4.31 -6.43
N VAL A 132 -17.21 -3.77 -7.54
CA VAL A 132 -15.85 -4.02 -8.04
C VAL A 132 -14.93 -2.99 -7.39
N ARG A 133 -13.97 -3.42 -6.58
CA ARG A 133 -12.91 -2.59 -6.00
C ARG A 133 -11.64 -2.73 -6.84
N PRO A 134 -11.00 -1.63 -7.27
CA PRO A 134 -9.77 -1.69 -8.04
C PRO A 134 -8.60 -2.21 -7.21
N SER A 135 -7.55 -2.68 -7.88
CA SER A 135 -6.28 -2.97 -7.23
C SER A 135 -5.71 -1.72 -6.57
N THR A 136 -5.09 -1.90 -5.41
CA THR A 136 -4.62 -0.79 -4.57
C THR A 136 -3.25 -1.11 -3.98
N TRP A 137 -2.33 -0.15 -4.04
CA TRP A 137 -1.07 -0.16 -3.29
C TRP A 137 -1.23 0.70 -2.04
N GLN A 138 -1.09 0.08 -0.88
CA GLN A 138 -1.12 0.78 0.39
C GLN A 138 0.29 0.99 0.91
N SER A 139 0.70 2.25 1.04
CA SER A 139 2.00 2.63 1.62
C SER A 139 1.83 3.03 3.08
N PHE A 140 2.59 2.40 3.95
CA PHE A 140 2.63 2.62 5.38
C PHE A 140 3.98 3.21 5.77
N PHE A 141 3.96 4.16 6.70
CA PHE A 141 5.16 4.83 7.18
C PHE A 141 5.55 4.24 8.53
N LEU A 142 6.82 3.84 8.65
CA LEU A 142 7.35 3.14 9.80
C LEU A 142 8.33 4.03 10.55
N GLN A 143 8.19 4.06 11.87
CA GLN A 143 9.12 4.71 12.78
C GLN A 143 9.87 3.63 13.56
N LEU A 144 11.20 3.71 13.57
CA LEU A 144 12.11 2.74 14.16
C LEU A 144 12.68 3.33 15.45
N ASN A 145 12.21 2.84 16.60
CA ASN A 145 12.64 3.35 17.91
C ASN A 145 13.67 2.41 18.53
N GLN A 146 14.87 2.93 18.76
CA GLN A 146 15.96 2.20 19.39
C GLN A 146 15.63 1.86 20.85
N SER A 147 15.97 0.65 21.25
CA SER A 147 15.85 0.13 22.61
C SER A 147 17.05 -0.76 22.95
N ASP A 148 17.17 -1.17 24.21
CA ASP A 148 18.23 -2.08 24.66
C ASP A 148 18.21 -3.45 23.95
N ARG A 149 17.07 -3.83 23.35
CA ARG A 149 16.88 -5.11 22.65
C ARG A 149 17.04 -5.01 21.13
N GLY A 150 17.33 -3.82 20.58
CA GLY A 150 17.30 -3.54 19.15
C GLY A 150 16.27 -2.46 18.81
N TYR A 151 15.72 -2.49 17.61
CA TYR A 151 14.77 -1.48 17.12
C TYR A 151 13.35 -2.03 17.15
N SER A 152 12.47 -1.31 17.85
CA SER A 152 11.02 -1.54 17.78
C SER A 152 10.43 -0.80 16.59
N VAL A 153 9.51 -1.45 15.88
CA VAL A 153 8.84 -0.87 14.71
C VAL A 153 7.46 -0.37 15.11
N LYS A 154 7.17 0.90 14.83
CA LYS A 154 5.85 1.51 14.99
C LYS A 154 5.34 2.00 13.65
N THR A 155 4.16 1.53 13.22
CA THR A 155 3.48 2.10 12.06
C THR A 155 2.81 3.41 12.46
N LEU A 156 3.00 4.48 11.69
CA LEU A 156 2.30 5.74 11.89
C LEU A 156 0.79 5.58 11.65
N PRO A 157 -0.08 6.37 12.31
CA PRO A 157 -1.54 6.19 12.28
C PRO A 157 -2.19 6.69 10.98
N PHE A 158 -1.42 6.73 9.88
CA PHE A 158 -1.88 7.09 8.56
C PHE A 158 -1.18 6.24 7.50
N HIS A 159 -1.86 6.08 6.38
CA HIS A 159 -1.34 5.36 5.22
C HIS A 159 -1.83 6.01 3.94
N LEU A 160 -1.15 5.71 2.84
CA LEU A 160 -1.55 6.14 1.51
C LEU A 160 -2.18 4.98 0.78
N SER A 161 -3.25 5.26 0.07
CA SER A 161 -3.89 4.34 -0.85
C SER A 161 -3.71 4.86 -2.27
N ILE A 162 -2.94 4.15 -3.09
CA ILE A 162 -2.71 4.45 -4.49
C ILE A 162 -3.53 3.45 -5.30
N ALA A 163 -4.50 3.92 -6.08
CA ALA A 163 -5.40 3.06 -6.83
C ALA A 163 -5.78 3.70 -8.16
N TYR A 164 -5.95 2.86 -9.19
CA TYR A 164 -6.48 3.31 -10.47
C TYR A 164 -8.01 3.15 -10.51
N GLY A 165 -8.71 4.26 -10.72
CA GLY A 165 -10.17 4.27 -10.82
C GLY A 165 -10.89 4.29 -9.48
N GLN A 166 -12.22 4.24 -9.53
CA GLN A 166 -13.09 4.26 -8.36
C GLN A 166 -13.86 2.93 -8.26
N PRO A 167 -14.22 2.49 -7.05
CA PRO A 167 -15.11 1.36 -6.88
C PRO A 167 -16.39 1.54 -7.69
N THR A 168 -16.82 0.50 -8.40
CA THR A 168 -18.06 0.53 -9.19
C THR A 168 -19.07 -0.42 -8.58
N THR A 169 -20.21 0.12 -8.15
CA THR A 169 -21.30 -0.64 -7.52
C THR A 169 -22.46 -0.81 -8.50
N LYS A 170 -22.93 -2.05 -8.68
CA LYS A 170 -24.14 -2.34 -9.45
C LYS A 170 -25.16 -3.04 -8.56
N ALA A 171 -26.32 -2.42 -8.41
CA ALA A 171 -27.46 -3.02 -7.74
C ALA A 171 -27.95 -4.26 -8.53
N ILE A 172 -28.40 -5.27 -7.81
CA ILE A 172 -29.07 -6.42 -8.40
C ILE A 172 -30.50 -5.99 -8.71
N SER A 173 -30.79 -5.73 -9.98
CA SER A 173 -32.18 -5.60 -10.42
C SER A 173 -32.84 -6.98 -10.31
N PRO A 174 -34.05 -7.10 -9.71
CA PRO A 174 -34.79 -8.35 -9.76
C PRO A 174 -34.99 -8.72 -11.22
N ALA A 175 -34.52 -9.90 -11.61
CA ALA A 175 -34.71 -10.39 -12.96
C ALA A 175 -36.21 -10.45 -13.23
N THR A 176 -36.72 -9.58 -14.10
CA THR A 176 -38.06 -9.73 -14.66
C THR A 176 -37.98 -10.88 -15.66
N VAL A 177 -37.95 -12.12 -15.15
CA VAL A 177 -38.16 -13.29 -15.98
C VAL A 177 -39.63 -13.24 -16.36
N GLY A 178 -39.91 -12.56 -17.47
CA GLY A 178 -41.22 -12.59 -18.10
C GLY A 178 -41.54 -14.04 -18.42
N MET A 179 -42.38 -14.66 -17.59
CA MET A 179 -42.97 -15.95 -17.90
C MET A 179 -43.82 -15.76 -19.16
N ARG A 180 -43.24 -16.06 -20.32
CA ARG A 180 -44.00 -16.34 -21.53
C ARG A 180 -44.59 -17.74 -21.35
N TYR A 181 -45.76 -17.81 -20.74
CA TYR A 181 -46.65 -18.95 -20.97
C TYR A 181 -47.13 -18.85 -22.41
N ALA A 182 -46.76 -19.86 -23.22
CA ALA A 182 -47.36 -20.14 -24.52
C ALA A 182 -48.61 -20.99 -24.33
#